data_AF-A0A392PBP6-F1
#
_entry.id   AF-A0A392PBP6-F1
#
_cell.length_a   1.000
_cell.length_b   1.000
_cell.length_c   1.000
_cell.angle_alpha   90.00
_cell.angle_beta   90.00
_cell.angle_gamma   90.00
#
_symmetry.space_group_name_H-M   'P 1'
#
loop_
_entity.id
_entity.type
_entity.pdbx_description
1 polymer ?
#
loop_
_entity_poly.entity_id
_entity_poly.type
_entity_poly.pdbx_seq_one_letter_code
_entity_poly.pdbx_strand_id
1 'polypeptide(L)'
;MSILSQLQSIGSQLGNGKEEDAHEFLRHAIDTMQSVCLMEAGVNASGSLEDTTLMGQTFGGYLRSKIKCMKCGGKSERHERMMDLTVEIEGEISTLAEALRRFTSTESLDGENKYHCV
;
A
#
# COMPACT_ATOMS: atom_id res chain seq x y z
N MET A 1 22.75 13.01 13.71
CA MET A 1 21.44 12.33 13.73
C MET A 1 21.55 11.11 12.84
N SER A 2 21.41 9.90 13.39
CA SER A 2 21.43 8.67 12.60
C SER A 2 20.00 8.14 12.49
N ILE A 3 19.61 7.65 11.32
CA ILE A 3 18.29 7.02 11.13
C ILE A 3 18.08 5.85 12.10
N LEU A 4 19.16 5.16 12.50
CA LEU A 4 19.11 4.07 13.47
C LEU A 4 18.64 4.54 14.86
N SER A 5 18.93 5.79 15.24
CA SER A 5 18.42 6.35 16.51
C SER A 5 16.93 6.66 16.49
N GLN A 6 16.31 6.68 15.29
CA GLN A 6 14.88 6.94 15.09
C GLN A 6 14.08 5.66 14.80
N LEU A 7 14.71 4.48 14.83
CA LEU A 7 14.05 3.20 14.49
C LEU A 7 12.75 2.98 15.25
N GLN A 8 12.74 3.27 16.54
CA GLN A 8 11.56 3.11 17.40
C GLN A 8 10.44 4.11 17.09
N SER A 9 10.78 5.28 16.54
CA SER A 9 9.78 6.24 16.04
C SER A 9 9.23 5.85 14.67
N ILE A 10 10.03 5.16 13.86
CA ILE A 10 9.63 4.69 12.53
C ILE A 10 8.73 3.46 12.66
N GLY A 11 9.15 2.49 13.48
CA GLY A 11 8.38 1.30 13.79
C GLY A 11 8.78 0.76 15.16
N SER A 12 7.82 0.67 16.07
CA SER A 12 8.06 0.18 17.45
C SER A 12 8.59 -1.26 17.49
N GLN A 13 8.34 -2.02 16.42
CA GLN A 13 8.69 -3.44 16.30
C GLN A 13 10.12 -3.65 15.76
N LEU A 14 10.75 -2.58 15.24
CA LEU A 14 12.09 -2.62 14.68
C LEU A 14 13.14 -2.61 15.80
N GLY A 15 13.95 -3.66 15.84
CA GLY A 15 14.98 -3.87 16.86
C GLY A 15 16.38 -3.98 16.28
N ASN A 16 17.39 -3.66 17.10
CA ASN A 16 18.79 -3.85 16.71
C ASN A 16 19.19 -5.33 16.79
N GLY A 17 20.03 -5.77 15.85
CA GLY A 17 20.66 -7.09 15.89
C GLY A 17 19.76 -8.25 15.42
N LYS A 18 18.63 -7.94 14.77
CA LYS A 18 17.74 -8.91 14.14
C LYS A 18 17.55 -8.57 12.66
N GLU A 19 17.35 -9.59 11.84
CA GLU A 19 16.94 -9.41 10.44
C GLU A 19 15.48 -8.94 10.39
N GLU A 20 15.21 -7.93 9.56
CA GLU A 20 13.90 -7.32 9.38
C GLU A 20 13.61 -7.16 7.88
N ASP A 21 12.34 -6.97 7.53
CA ASP A 21 11.93 -6.75 6.14
C ASP A 21 12.16 -5.28 5.72
N ALA A 22 12.92 -5.09 4.64
CA ALA A 22 13.23 -3.77 4.11
C ALA A 22 11.99 -3.05 3.53
N HIS A 23 11.02 -3.79 2.98
CA HIS A 23 9.76 -3.24 2.49
C HIS A 23 8.89 -2.74 3.66
N GLU A 24 8.80 -3.52 4.73
CA GLU A 24 8.10 -3.10 5.95
C GLU A 24 8.74 -1.84 6.55
N PHE A 25 10.08 -1.80 6.63
CA PHE A 25 10.81 -0.61 7.06
C PHE A 25 10.51 0.61 6.18
N LEU A 26 10.54 0.47 4.86
CA LEU A 26 10.27 1.56 3.92
C LEU A 26 8.86 2.12 4.13
N ARG A 27 7.86 1.25 4.26
CA ARG A 27 6.46 1.67 4.47
C ARG A 27 6.31 2.47 5.75
N HIS A 28 6.89 1.96 6.85
CA HIS A 28 6.90 2.67 8.13
C HIS A 28 7.61 4.03 8.06
N ALA A 29 8.72 4.12 7.33
CA ALA A 29 9.45 5.37 7.16
C ALA A 29 8.61 6.42 6.40
N ILE A 30 7.96 6.02 5.30
CA ILE A 30 7.07 6.90 4.52
C ILE A 30 5.87 7.36 5.35
N ASP A 31 5.21 6.44 6.05
CA ASP A 31 4.05 6.75 6.91
C ASP A 31 4.43 7.73 8.03
N THR A 32 5.62 7.56 8.62
CA THR A 32 6.14 8.47 9.65
C THR A 32 6.41 9.85 9.07
N MET A 33 7.08 9.94 7.91
CA MET A 33 7.34 11.22 7.24
C MET A 33 6.05 11.94 6.87
N GLN A 34 5.07 11.20 6.33
CA GLN A 34 3.75 11.75 5.99
C GLN A 34 3.03 12.29 7.23
N SER A 35 3.06 11.54 8.34
CA SER A 35 2.46 11.96 9.61
C SER A 35 3.09 13.24 10.15
N VAL A 36 4.43 13.35 10.10
CA VAL A 36 5.15 14.56 10.53
C VAL A 36 4.77 15.75 9.65
N CYS A 37 4.72 15.61 8.32
CA CYS A 37 4.30 16.68 7.43
C CYS A 37 2.86 17.17 7.72
N LEU A 38 1.94 16.26 8.02
CA LEU A 38 0.55 16.61 8.34
C LEU A 38 0.42 17.30 9.70
N MET A 39 1.19 16.84 10.70
CA MET A 39 1.26 17.48 12.01
C MET A 39 1.79 18.91 11.91
N GLU A 40 2.87 19.14 11.15
CA GLU A 40 3.44 20.48 10.94
C GLU A 40 2.47 21.42 10.21
N ALA A 41 1.63 20.89 9.32
CA ALA A 41 0.59 21.65 8.65
C ALA A 41 -0.63 21.97 9.55
N GLY A 42 -0.73 21.37 10.75
CA GLY A 42 -1.85 21.55 11.67
C GLY A 42 -3.16 20.91 11.17
N VAL A 43 -3.07 19.93 10.28
CA VAL A 43 -4.23 19.31 9.63
C VAL A 43 -4.43 17.88 10.14
N ASN A 44 -5.64 17.57 10.61
CA ASN A 44 -6.03 16.20 10.91
C ASN A 44 -6.34 15.47 9.60
N ALA A 45 -5.57 14.44 9.29
CA ALA A 45 -5.62 13.69 8.04
C ALA A 45 -7.06 13.25 7.70
N SER A 46 -7.65 13.87 6.68
CA SER A 46 -8.76 13.29 5.94
C SER A 46 -8.25 12.98 4.54
N GLY A 47 -8.66 11.85 3.96
CA GLY A 47 -7.96 11.17 2.87
C GLY A 47 -7.70 11.95 1.57
N SER A 48 -8.13 13.21 1.42
CA SER A 48 -7.72 14.07 0.29
C SER A 48 -6.46 14.90 0.59
N LEU A 49 -6.11 15.11 1.86
CA LEU A 49 -4.97 15.94 2.27
C LEU A 49 -3.65 15.16 2.22
N GLU A 50 -3.70 13.84 2.34
CA GLU A 50 -2.54 12.97 2.24
C GLU A 50 -1.86 13.07 0.86
N ASP A 51 -2.64 13.25 -0.21
CA ASP A 51 -2.14 13.48 -1.59
C ASP A 51 -1.36 14.79 -1.74
N THR A 52 -1.56 15.73 -0.82
CA THR A 52 -0.92 17.05 -0.89
C THR A 52 0.43 17.08 -0.19
N THR A 53 0.73 16.05 0.61
CA THR A 53 2.04 15.91 1.26
C THR A 53 3.12 15.56 0.24
N LEU A 54 4.37 15.89 0.54
CA LEU A 54 5.50 15.50 -0.32
C LEU A 54 5.54 13.98 -0.54
N MET A 55 5.22 13.19 0.48
CA MET A 55 5.18 11.74 0.39
C MET A 55 4.07 11.27 -0.55
N GLY A 56 2.85 11.81 -0.38
CA GLY A 56 1.72 11.52 -1.26
C GLY A 56 1.96 11.92 -2.72
N GLN A 57 2.61 13.07 -2.97
CA GLN A 57 2.95 13.49 -4.33
C GLN A 57 4.07 12.66 -4.98
N THR A 58 4.98 12.12 -4.18
CA THR A 58 6.15 11.38 -4.68
C THR A 58 5.85 9.90 -4.89
N PHE A 59 5.16 9.28 -3.94
CA PHE A 59 4.91 7.83 -3.91
C PHE A 59 3.44 7.47 -4.13
N GLY A 60 2.53 8.43 -3.95
CA GLY A 60 1.10 8.17 -4.04
C GLY A 60 0.63 7.87 -5.46
N GLY A 61 -0.32 6.95 -5.53
CA GLY A 61 -1.06 6.61 -6.74
C GLY A 61 -2.43 6.03 -6.39
N TYR A 62 -3.13 5.52 -7.41
CA TYR A 62 -4.43 4.87 -7.21
C TYR A 62 -4.53 3.56 -7.96
N LEU A 63 -5.09 2.56 -7.27
CA LEU A 63 -5.58 1.32 -7.84
C LEU A 63 -7.09 1.43 -8.09
N ARG A 64 -7.55 0.85 -9.19
CA ARG A 64 -8.96 0.81 -9.56
C ARG A 64 -9.48 -0.62 -9.45
N SER A 65 -9.99 -0.94 -8.27
CA SER A 65 -10.51 -2.26 -7.92
C SER A 65 -11.93 -2.42 -8.48
N LYS A 66 -12.14 -3.45 -9.31
CA LYS A 66 -13.43 -3.77 -9.93
C LYS A 66 -13.87 -5.17 -9.53
N ILE A 67 -15.01 -5.26 -8.86
CA ILE A 67 -15.54 -6.54 -8.36
C ILE A 67 -16.89 -6.81 -9.03
N LYS A 68 -17.08 -8.06 -9.45
CA LYS A 68 -18.36 -8.55 -9.98
C LYS A 68 -18.81 -9.74 -9.16
N CYS A 69 -19.99 -9.64 -8.55
CA CYS A 69 -20.60 -10.76 -7.85
C CYS A 69 -21.09 -11.81 -8.86
N MET A 70 -20.64 -13.05 -8.71
CA MET A 70 -21.02 -14.16 -9.59
C MET A 70 -22.44 -14.69 -9.35
N LYS A 71 -23.08 -14.32 -8.23
CA LYS A 71 -24.45 -14.74 -7.89
C LYS A 71 -25.52 -13.79 -8.44
N CYS A 72 -25.42 -12.49 -8.15
CA CYS A 72 -26.41 -11.49 -8.56
C CYS A 72 -25.99 -10.68 -9.79
N GLY A 73 -24.73 -10.79 -10.24
CA GLY A 73 -24.20 -9.99 -11.35
C GLY A 73 -23.86 -8.54 -10.98
N GLY A 74 -24.09 -8.13 -9.74
CA GLY A 74 -23.77 -6.79 -9.22
C GLY A 74 -22.30 -6.45 -9.41
N LYS A 75 -22.03 -5.18 -9.76
CA LYS A 75 -20.68 -4.66 -10.01
C LYS A 75 -20.40 -3.54 -9.03
N SER A 76 -19.21 -3.55 -8.44
CA SER A 76 -18.69 -2.45 -7.63
C SER A 76 -17.34 -2.01 -8.17
N GLU A 77 -17.07 -0.73 -7.98
CA GLU A 77 -15.82 -0.12 -8.38
C GLU A 77 -15.35 0.82 -7.27
N ARG A 78 -14.07 0.72 -6.92
CA ARG A 78 -13.43 1.54 -5.90
C ARG A 78 -12.10 2.05 -6.42
N HIS A 79 -11.77 3.29 -6.04
CA HIS A 79 -10.44 3.85 -6.24
C HIS A 79 -9.75 3.84 -4.89
N GLU A 80 -8.67 3.10 -4.78
CA GLU A 80 -7.93 2.87 -3.55
C GLU A 80 -6.57 3.54 -3.68
N ARG A 81 -6.20 4.35 -2.69
CA ARG A 81 -4.87 4.97 -2.63
C ARG A 81 -3.83 3.86 -2.47
N MET A 82 -2.73 3.97 -3.20
CA MET A 82 -1.53 3.15 -3.04
C MET A 82 -0.32 4.04 -2.78
N MET A 83 0.66 3.53 -2.03
CA MET A 83 1.99 4.13 -1.86
C MET A 83 3.09 3.23 -2.46
N ASP A 84 2.77 1.96 -2.68
CA ASP A 84 3.63 0.94 -3.24
C ASP A 84 2.81 -0.10 -4.01
N LEU A 85 3.51 -0.94 -4.79
CA LEU A 85 2.93 -2.04 -5.57
C LEU A 85 3.68 -3.32 -5.27
N THR A 86 3.04 -4.24 -4.55
CA THR A 86 3.55 -5.59 -4.34
C THR A 86 3.19 -6.47 -5.52
N VAL A 87 4.17 -6.83 -6.34
CA VAL A 87 3.98 -7.68 -7.51
C VAL A 87 4.45 -9.11 -7.22
N GLU A 88 3.63 -10.09 -7.57
CA GLU A 88 4.00 -11.51 -7.50
C GLU A 88 4.96 -11.85 -8.65
N ILE A 89 6.03 -12.56 -8.32
CA ILE A 89 7.05 -13.04 -9.28
C ILE A 89 7.11 -14.57 -9.36
N GLU A 90 6.08 -15.25 -8.87
CA GLU A 90 6.05 -16.72 -8.85
C GLU A 90 5.92 -17.32 -10.26
N GLY A 91 6.49 -18.51 -10.43
CA GLY A 91 6.39 -19.29 -11.67
C GLY A 91 7.31 -18.79 -12.78
N GLU A 92 6.75 -18.63 -13.99
CA GLU A 92 7.49 -18.29 -15.22
C GLU A 92 7.64 -16.78 -15.48
N ILE A 93 7.38 -15.94 -14.47
CA ILE A 93 7.48 -14.47 -14.62
C ILE A 93 8.96 -14.09 -14.73
N SER A 94 9.34 -13.53 -15.88
CA SER A 94 10.73 -13.19 -16.20
C SER A 94 10.96 -11.69 -16.35
N THR A 95 9.89 -10.90 -16.50
CA THR A 95 9.96 -9.45 -16.68
C THR A 95 8.98 -8.70 -15.79
N LEU A 96 9.31 -7.45 -15.46
CA LEU A 96 8.41 -6.56 -14.72
C LEU A 96 7.06 -6.36 -15.43
N ALA A 97 7.07 -6.28 -16.76
CA ALA A 97 5.84 -6.15 -17.55
C ALA A 97 4.91 -7.35 -17.38
N GLU A 98 5.47 -8.56 -17.27
CA GLU A 98 4.70 -9.78 -16.98
C GLU A 98 4.14 -9.76 -15.56
N ALA A 99 4.95 -9.38 -14.58
CA ALA A 99 4.51 -9.24 -13.19
C ALA A 99 3.35 -8.24 -13.06
N LEU A 100 3.45 -7.07 -13.70
CA LEU A 100 2.39 -6.06 -13.72
C LEU A 100 1.12 -6.52 -14.46
N ARG A 101 1.29 -7.29 -15.55
CA ARG A 101 0.16 -7.92 -16.27
C ARG A 101 -0.56 -8.95 -15.39
N ARG A 102 0.18 -9.74 -14.61
CA ARG A 102 -0.38 -10.69 -13.66
C ARG A 102 -1.07 -9.97 -12.50
N PHE A 103 -0.45 -8.93 -11.93
CA PHE A 103 -1.02 -8.11 -10.87
C PHE A 103 -2.39 -7.50 -11.24
N THR A 104 -2.57 -7.12 -12.50
CA THR A 104 -3.83 -6.53 -13.01
C THR A 104 -4.78 -7.55 -13.62
N SER A 105 -4.48 -8.85 -13.54
CA SER A 105 -5.32 -9.91 -14.07
C SER A 105 -6.57 -10.13 -13.21
N THR A 106 -7.68 -10.49 -13.84
CA THR A 106 -8.89 -10.85 -13.11
C THR A 106 -8.66 -12.15 -12.36
N GLU A 107 -8.96 -12.15 -11.06
CA GLU A 107 -8.97 -13.34 -10.23
C GLU A 107 -10.37 -13.62 -9.64
N SER A 108 -10.57 -14.83 -9.16
CA SER A 108 -11.81 -15.23 -8.48
C SER A 108 -11.58 -15.20 -6.97
N LEU A 109 -12.35 -14.37 -6.26
CA LEU A 109 -12.32 -14.31 -4.80
C LEU A 109 -13.19 -15.43 -4.20
N ASP A 110 -12.57 -16.41 -3.57
CA ASP A 110 -13.22 -17.55 -2.92
C ASP A 110 -12.73 -17.76 -1.48
N GLY A 111 -13.20 -18.84 -0.83
CA GLY A 111 -12.80 -19.18 0.55
C GLY A 111 -12.99 -18.02 1.56
N GLU A 112 -11.91 -17.72 2.26
CA GLU A 112 -11.78 -16.64 3.26
C GLU A 112 -11.71 -15.24 2.63
N ASN A 113 -11.43 -15.14 1.33
CA ASN A 113 -11.17 -13.89 0.62
C ASN A 113 -12.44 -13.31 -0.02
N LYS A 114 -13.62 -13.90 0.28
CA LYS A 114 -14.89 -13.53 -0.34
C LYS A 114 -15.29 -12.10 -0.03
N TYR A 115 -15.65 -11.38 -1.09
CA TYR A 115 -16.13 -10.02 -0.97
C TYR A 115 -17.60 -9.96 -0.51
N HIS A 116 -17.92 -9.01 0.37
CA HIS A 116 -19.29 -8.74 0.80
C HIS A 116 -20.08 -8.03 -0.31
N CYS A 117 -21.02 -8.74 -0.91
CA CYS A 117 -21.95 -8.16 -1.88
C CYS A 117 -23.09 -7.45 -1.16
N VAL A 118 -23.21 -6.14 -1.38
CA VAL A 118 -24.34 -5.30 -0.93
C VAL A 118 -25.47 -5.35 -1.95
#